data_AF-A0A952ETW8-F1
#
_entry.id   AF-A0A952ETW8-F1
#
_cell.length_a   1.000
_cell.length_b   1.000
_cell.length_c   1.000
_cell.angle_alpha   90.00
_cell.angle_beta   90.00
_cell.angle_gamma   90.00
#
_symmetry.space_group_name_H-M   'P 1'
#
loop_
_entity.id
_entity.type
_entity.pdbx_description
1 polymer ?
#
loop_
_entity_poly.entity_id
_entity_poly.type
_entity_poly.pdbx_seq_one_letter_code
_entity_poly.pdbx_strand_id
1 'polypeptide(L)'
;TTLDVLSAGRAWLGIGAGYNGDEASAMGLFLPDTAERFARMTELLRLARQMWSGDESPFRGEYLDLEHPVGSPRPVTTPGPPVLIGGTGERRTLRLVAEYGDACNLFDVPDGGTAIRRQLDVLDRHCADVGRPPEEIERTVTTLAGLAHTPG
;
A
#
# COMPACT_ATOMS: atom_id res chain seq x y z
N THR A 1 3.02 -14.61 -1.44
CA THR A 1 4.40 -15.03 -1.75
C THR A 1 4.49 -15.96 -2.94
N THR A 2 3.47 -16.77 -3.27
CA THR A 2 3.46 -17.59 -4.50
C THR A 2 3.83 -16.80 -5.77
N LEU A 3 3.22 -15.63 -5.97
CA LEU A 3 3.53 -14.77 -7.12
C LEU A 3 4.97 -14.22 -7.09
N ASP A 4 5.50 -13.93 -5.90
CA ASP A 4 6.90 -13.52 -5.73
C ASP A 4 7.86 -14.63 -6.21
N VAL A 5 7.60 -15.88 -5.79
CA VAL A 5 8.36 -17.05 -6.26
C VAL A 5 8.23 -17.25 -7.76
N LEU A 6 7.00 -17.29 -8.30
CA LEU A 6 6.75 -17.53 -9.72
C LEU A 6 7.32 -16.43 -10.63
N SER A 7 7.35 -15.19 -10.14
CA SER A 7 7.89 -14.06 -10.89
C SER A 7 9.40 -13.88 -10.73
N ALA A 8 10.05 -14.72 -9.91
CA ALA A 8 11.44 -14.58 -9.50
C ALA A 8 11.75 -13.21 -8.87
N GLY A 9 10.91 -12.79 -7.92
CA GLY A 9 11.11 -11.57 -7.14
C GLY A 9 10.66 -10.28 -7.80
N ARG A 10 9.86 -10.35 -8.87
CA ARG A 10 9.39 -9.15 -9.61
C ARG A 10 8.02 -8.66 -9.16
N ALA A 11 7.40 -9.34 -8.20
CA ALA A 11 6.07 -9.01 -7.71
C ALA A 11 6.13 -7.93 -6.63
N TRP A 12 5.17 -7.02 -6.68
CA TRP A 12 4.92 -6.03 -5.64
C TRP A 12 3.56 -6.33 -4.97
N LEU A 13 3.46 -6.12 -3.66
CA LEU A 13 2.17 -6.07 -2.98
C LEU A 13 1.60 -4.65 -3.12
N GLY A 14 0.79 -4.44 -4.15
CA GLY A 14 -0.02 -3.23 -4.28
C GLY A 14 -1.27 -3.30 -3.40
N ILE A 15 -1.49 -2.30 -2.54
CA ILE A 15 -2.63 -2.27 -1.61
C ILE A 15 -3.18 -0.85 -1.42
N GLY A 16 -4.49 -0.75 -1.23
CA GLY A 16 -5.19 0.46 -0.83
C GLY A 16 -6.37 0.12 0.08
N ALA A 17 -6.89 1.12 0.80
CA ALA A 17 -7.93 0.91 1.81
C ALA A 17 -9.33 0.62 1.24
N GLY A 18 -9.51 0.66 -0.09
CA GLY A 18 -10.82 0.58 -0.74
C GLY A 18 -11.64 1.87 -0.58
N TYR A 19 -12.34 2.27 -1.65
CA TYR A 19 -13.13 3.50 -1.69
C TYR A 19 -14.49 3.37 -2.38
N ASN A 20 -14.71 2.29 -3.15
CA ASN A 20 -15.87 2.16 -4.02
C ASN A 20 -16.94 1.26 -3.39
N GLY A 21 -17.95 1.89 -2.77
CA GLY A 21 -19.07 1.18 -2.13
C GLY A 21 -19.96 0.43 -3.13
N ASP A 22 -20.14 0.98 -4.33
CA ASP A 22 -20.99 0.39 -5.36
C ASP A 22 -20.36 -0.90 -5.91
N GLU A 23 -19.06 -0.86 -6.19
CA GLU A 23 -18.29 -2.04 -6.62
C GLU A 23 -18.26 -3.11 -5.52
N ALA A 24 -18.02 -2.73 -4.27
CA ALA A 24 -18.05 -3.68 -3.16
C ALA A 24 -19.43 -4.34 -3.04
N SER A 25 -20.50 -3.56 -3.12
CA SER A 25 -21.88 -4.07 -3.08
C SER A 25 -22.19 -4.99 -4.26
N ALA A 26 -21.74 -4.63 -5.47
CA ALA A 26 -21.91 -5.45 -6.68
C ALA A 26 -21.17 -6.80 -6.58
N MET A 27 -20.06 -6.85 -5.84
CA MET A 27 -19.31 -8.07 -5.57
C MET A 27 -19.78 -8.82 -4.31
N GLY A 28 -20.82 -8.33 -3.62
CA GLY A 28 -21.31 -8.92 -2.37
C GLY A 28 -20.33 -8.80 -1.20
N LEU A 29 -19.41 -7.83 -1.26
CA LEU A 29 -18.39 -7.62 -0.25
C LEU A 29 -18.88 -6.63 0.81
N PHE A 30 -18.62 -6.97 2.08
CA PHE A 30 -18.78 -6.03 3.18
C PHE A 30 -17.67 -4.97 3.10
N LEU A 31 -18.06 -3.71 2.95
CA LEU A 31 -17.15 -2.57 3.00
C LEU A 31 -17.38 -1.80 4.30
N PRO A 32 -16.53 -1.96 5.32
CA PRO A 32 -16.69 -1.26 6.59
C PRO A 32 -16.43 0.24 6.43
N ASP A 33 -16.64 0.99 7.51
CA ASP A 33 -16.36 2.41 7.52
C ASP A 33 -14.87 2.71 7.27
N THR A 34 -14.56 3.97 6.97
CA THR A 34 -13.20 4.36 6.58
C THR A 34 -12.18 4.09 7.68
N ALA A 35 -12.52 4.30 8.96
CA ALA A 35 -11.55 4.10 10.04
C ALA A 35 -11.20 2.61 10.18
N GLU A 36 -12.21 1.75 10.17
CA GLU A 36 -12.04 0.30 10.23
C GLU A 36 -11.28 -0.23 9.01
N ARG A 37 -11.53 0.27 7.79
CA ARG A 37 -10.77 -0.13 6.60
C ARG A 37 -9.27 0.11 6.75
N PHE A 38 -8.88 1.28 7.27
CA PHE A 38 -7.47 1.59 7.52
C PHE A 38 -6.88 0.75 8.67
N ALA A 39 -7.64 0.47 9.72
CA ALA A 39 -7.18 -0.36 10.82
C ALA A 39 -6.93 -1.82 10.36
N ARG A 40 -7.88 -2.41 9.62
CA ARG A 40 -7.73 -3.72 8.98
C ARG A 40 -6.53 -3.77 8.02
N MET A 41 -6.35 -2.74 7.18
CA MET A 41 -5.19 -2.65 6.29
C MET A 41 -3.87 -2.61 7.06
N THR A 42 -3.82 -1.91 8.19
CA THR A 42 -2.62 -1.85 9.06
C THR A 42 -2.28 -3.23 9.63
N GLU A 43 -3.28 -3.98 10.08
CA GLU A 43 -3.08 -5.36 10.55
C GLU A 43 -2.62 -6.30 9.44
N LEU A 44 -3.19 -6.18 8.24
CA LEU A 44 -2.76 -6.96 7.09
C LEU A 44 -1.30 -6.70 6.72
N LEU A 45 -0.84 -5.45 6.78
CA LEU A 45 0.56 -5.08 6.54
C LEU A 45 1.49 -5.71 7.58
N ARG A 46 1.13 -5.63 8.86
CA ARG A 46 1.89 -6.27 9.96
C ARG A 46 1.94 -7.78 9.82
N LEU A 47 0.79 -8.41 9.57
CA LEU A 47 0.68 -9.86 9.36
C LEU A 47 1.50 -10.31 8.16
N ALA A 48 1.44 -9.59 7.04
CA ALA A 48 2.22 -9.92 5.85
C ALA A 48 3.73 -9.90 6.14
N ARG A 49 4.24 -8.84 6.77
CA ARG A 49 5.66 -8.74 7.16
C ARG A 49 6.06 -9.84 8.14
N GLN A 50 5.20 -10.17 9.12
CA GLN A 50 5.43 -11.28 10.06
C GLN A 50 5.57 -12.60 9.31
N MET A 51 4.58 -12.95 8.47
CA MET A 51 4.60 -14.18 7.67
C MET A 51 5.82 -14.25 6.74
N TRP A 52 6.23 -13.15 6.12
CA TRP A 52 7.41 -13.09 5.25
C TRP A 52 8.71 -13.27 6.02
N SER A 53 8.79 -12.74 7.25
CA SER A 53 9.95 -12.96 8.13
C SER A 53 10.09 -14.41 8.59
N GLY A 54 9.00 -15.17 8.64
CA GLY A 54 8.99 -16.56 9.12
C GLY A 54 8.70 -16.72 10.59
N ASP A 55 8.24 -15.62 11.19
CA ASP A 55 7.63 -15.65 12.49
C ASP A 55 6.21 -16.27 12.39
N GLU A 56 6.09 -17.49 12.88
CA GLU A 56 4.83 -18.25 12.95
C GLU A 56 4.14 -18.11 14.31
N SER A 57 4.59 -17.17 15.16
CA SER A 57 3.94 -16.88 16.44
C SER A 57 2.50 -16.35 16.25
N PRO A 58 1.62 -16.51 17.24
CA PRO A 58 0.25 -16.04 17.12
C PRO A 58 0.16 -14.54 16.80
N PHE A 59 -0.62 -14.18 15.79
CA PHE A 59 -0.94 -12.78 15.47
C PHE A 59 -2.23 -12.39 16.20
N ARG A 60 -2.16 -11.40 17.08
CA ARG A 60 -3.32 -10.86 17.82
C ARG A 60 -3.55 -9.40 17.44
N GLY A 61 -4.59 -9.16 16.68
CA GLY A 61 -5.12 -7.85 16.32
C GLY A 61 -6.57 -7.68 16.79
N GLU A 62 -7.12 -6.49 16.56
CA GLU A 62 -8.52 -6.18 16.75
C GLU A 62 -9.41 -6.91 15.72
N TYR A 63 -8.92 -7.09 14.49
CA TYR A 63 -9.70 -7.69 13.39
C TYR A 63 -9.17 -9.04 12.94
N LEU A 64 -7.88 -9.31 13.12
CA LEU A 64 -7.22 -10.57 12.77
C LEU A 64 -6.72 -11.26 14.04
N ASP A 65 -7.16 -12.49 14.27
CA ASP A 65 -6.68 -13.36 15.33
C ASP A 65 -6.28 -14.72 14.75
N LEU A 66 -4.97 -15.00 14.70
CA LEU A 66 -4.41 -16.20 14.10
C LEU A 66 -3.47 -16.89 15.09
N GLU A 67 -3.70 -18.18 15.33
CA GLU A 67 -2.83 -18.99 16.20
C GLU A 67 -1.49 -19.33 15.56
N HIS A 68 -1.44 -19.48 14.23
CA HIS A 68 -0.25 -19.95 13.52
C HIS A 68 -0.20 -19.43 12.06
N PRO A 69 0.22 -18.17 11.85
CA PRO A 69 0.27 -17.56 10.53
C PRO A 69 1.47 -18.08 9.71
N VAL A 70 1.21 -18.90 8.68
CA VAL A 70 2.26 -19.50 7.83
C VAL A 70 2.25 -18.90 6.43
N GLY A 71 3.38 -18.36 5.99
CA GLY A 71 3.62 -17.97 4.61
C GLY A 71 4.29 -19.08 3.80
N SER A 72 3.52 -19.84 3.00
CA SER A 72 4.04 -20.88 2.11
C SER A 72 3.61 -20.65 0.65
N PRO A 73 4.55 -20.61 -0.32
CA PRO A 73 6.00 -20.71 -0.14
C PRO A 73 6.57 -19.47 0.57
N ARG A 74 7.80 -19.57 1.07
CA ARG A 74 8.56 -18.42 1.57
C ARG A 74 8.83 -17.44 0.41
N PRO A 75 8.87 -16.11 0.65
CA PRO A 75 9.24 -15.17 -0.40
C PRO A 75 10.69 -15.41 -0.83
N VAL A 76 10.97 -15.19 -2.12
CA VAL A 76 12.35 -15.15 -2.65
C VAL A 76 12.96 -13.76 -2.47
N THR A 77 12.13 -12.72 -2.40
CA THR A 77 12.55 -11.35 -2.11
C THR A 77 12.72 -11.15 -0.60
N THR A 78 13.81 -10.51 -0.18
CA THR A 78 14.11 -10.20 1.22
C THR A 78 13.99 -8.68 1.46
N PRO A 79 13.32 -8.23 2.54
CA PRO A 79 12.67 -9.00 3.61
C PRO A 79 11.29 -9.57 3.23
N GLY A 80 10.81 -9.28 2.03
CA GLY A 80 9.57 -9.74 1.45
C GLY A 80 9.31 -8.99 0.14
N PRO A 81 8.19 -9.25 -0.56
CA PRO A 81 7.79 -8.46 -1.72
C PRO A 81 7.65 -6.98 -1.34
N PRO A 82 8.11 -6.03 -2.17
CA PRO A 82 7.94 -4.60 -1.89
C PRO A 82 6.46 -4.22 -1.80
N VAL A 83 6.12 -3.34 -0.88
CA VAL A 83 4.76 -2.87 -0.61
C VAL A 83 4.53 -1.52 -1.26
N LEU A 84 3.61 -1.44 -2.22
CA LEU A 84 3.14 -0.20 -2.80
C LEU A 84 1.79 0.17 -2.20
N ILE A 85 1.71 1.33 -1.55
CA ILE A 85 0.46 1.83 -0.97
C ILE A 85 -0.12 2.92 -1.87
N GLY A 86 -1.33 2.69 -2.36
CA GLY A 86 -2.05 3.60 -3.24
C GLY A 86 -3.11 4.45 -2.51
N GLY A 87 -3.19 5.73 -2.86
CA GLY A 87 -4.26 6.61 -2.41
C GLY A 87 -3.81 8.05 -2.10
N THR A 88 -4.80 8.93 -1.91
CA THR A 88 -4.57 10.38 -1.76
C THR A 88 -4.74 10.90 -0.32
N GLY A 89 -5.09 10.03 0.63
CA GLY A 89 -5.44 10.41 2.00
C GLY A 89 -4.25 10.91 2.81
N GLU A 90 -4.14 12.23 2.98
CA GLU A 90 -3.00 12.88 3.64
C GLU A 90 -2.77 12.42 5.09
N ARG A 91 -3.82 12.14 5.84
CA ARG A 91 -3.70 11.79 7.28
C ARG A 91 -3.44 10.30 7.53
N ARG A 92 -4.08 9.42 6.76
CA ARG A 92 -4.04 7.96 6.99
C ARG A 92 -3.22 7.23 5.94
N THR A 93 -3.46 7.46 4.65
CA THR A 93 -2.73 6.79 3.57
C THR A 93 -1.25 7.14 3.61
N LEU A 94 -0.90 8.43 3.60
CA LEU A 94 0.51 8.85 3.57
C LEU A 94 1.25 8.51 4.86
N ARG A 95 0.54 8.44 5.99
CA ARG A 95 1.10 7.94 7.25
C ARG A 95 1.46 6.46 7.14
N LEU A 96 0.57 5.63 6.58
CA LEU A 96 0.87 4.20 6.36
C LEU A 96 1.98 4.00 5.33
N VAL A 97 2.08 4.85 4.30
CA VAL A 97 3.21 4.83 3.37
C VAL A 97 4.52 5.04 4.14
N ALA A 98 4.60 6.08 4.98
CA ALA A 98 5.79 6.33 5.79
C ALA A 98 6.14 5.15 6.71
N GLU A 99 5.15 4.55 7.37
CA GLU A 99 5.35 3.46 8.33
C GLU A 99 5.64 2.08 7.67
N TYR A 100 5.05 1.77 6.51
CA TYR A 100 5.05 0.39 5.98
C TYR A 100 5.35 0.27 4.48
N GLY A 101 5.26 1.36 3.71
CA GLY A 101 5.36 1.34 2.25
C GLY A 101 6.80 1.38 1.75
N ASP A 102 7.11 0.55 0.76
CA ASP A 102 8.34 0.66 -0.04
C ASP A 102 8.12 1.61 -1.23
N ALA A 103 6.85 1.83 -1.63
CA ALA A 103 6.45 2.87 -2.56
C ALA A 103 5.10 3.50 -2.23
N CYS A 104 4.85 4.69 -2.77
CA CYS A 104 3.52 5.28 -2.87
C CYS A 104 3.06 5.35 -4.33
N ASN A 105 1.74 5.23 -4.53
CA ASN A 105 1.10 5.60 -5.79
C ASN A 105 0.05 6.69 -5.56
N LEU A 106 0.37 7.89 -6.05
CA LEU A 106 -0.50 9.06 -6.00
C LEU A 106 -1.29 9.19 -7.31
N PHE A 107 -2.36 9.98 -7.28
CA PHE A 107 -3.22 10.21 -8.42
C PHE A 107 -3.13 11.67 -8.83
N ASP A 108 -2.71 11.89 -10.07
CA ASP A 108 -2.61 13.21 -10.64
C ASP A 108 -4.01 13.77 -10.93
N VAL A 109 -4.13 15.08 -10.77
CA VAL A 109 -5.32 15.85 -11.14
C VAL A 109 -4.84 17.05 -11.97
N PRO A 110 -5.63 17.55 -12.93
CA PRO A 110 -5.22 18.64 -13.81
C PRO A 110 -5.17 20.00 -13.08
N ASP A 111 -4.26 20.14 -12.12
CA ASP A 111 -4.02 21.32 -11.27
C ASP A 111 -2.56 21.83 -11.36
N GLY A 112 -1.83 21.38 -12.38
CA GLY A 112 -0.42 21.70 -12.57
C GLY A 112 0.52 20.99 -11.57
N GLY A 113 0.07 19.90 -10.95
CA GLY A 113 0.82 19.11 -9.97
C GLY A 113 0.80 19.71 -8.57
N THR A 114 -0.11 20.64 -8.28
CA THR A 114 -0.21 21.30 -6.97
C THR A 114 -0.57 20.30 -5.88
N ALA A 115 -1.56 19.44 -6.13
CA ALA A 115 -1.97 18.36 -5.23
C ALA A 115 -0.82 17.38 -4.99
N ILE A 116 -0.11 16.96 -6.04
CA ILE A 116 1.02 16.02 -5.93
C ILE A 116 2.12 16.61 -5.05
N ARG A 117 2.56 17.85 -5.30
CA ARG A 117 3.60 18.50 -4.48
C ARG A 117 3.19 18.57 -3.01
N ARG A 118 1.95 18.98 -2.73
CA ARG A 118 1.41 19.01 -1.37
C ARG A 118 1.43 17.63 -0.72
N GLN A 119 1.03 16.58 -1.44
CA GLN A 119 1.04 15.21 -0.91
C GLN A 119 2.46 14.72 -0.64
N LEU A 120 3.43 15.04 -1.49
CA LEU A 120 4.83 14.71 -1.26
C LEU A 120 5.36 15.43 0.00
N ASP A 121 5.04 16.71 0.20
CA ASP A 121 5.41 17.44 1.42
C ASP A 121 4.78 16.81 2.68
N VAL A 122 3.53 16.32 2.58
CA VAL A 122 2.87 15.61 3.68
C VAL A 122 3.56 14.29 3.96
N LEU A 123 3.92 13.53 2.93
CA LEU A 123 4.65 12.27 3.07
C LEU A 123 6.01 12.49 3.76
N ASP A 124 6.74 13.51 3.35
CA ASP A 124 8.04 13.86 3.94
C ASP A 124 7.92 14.19 5.43
N ARG A 125 6.85 14.90 5.82
CA ARG A 125 6.56 15.14 7.25
C ARG A 125 6.25 13.86 8.01
N HIS A 126 5.42 12.97 7.45
CA HIS A 126 5.16 11.68 8.10
C HIS A 126 6.41 10.83 8.23
N CYS A 127 7.30 10.86 7.23
CA CYS A 127 8.60 10.17 7.27
C CYS A 127 9.46 10.73 8.41
N ALA A 128 9.54 12.06 8.55
CA ALA A 128 10.23 12.70 9.66
C ALA A 128 9.63 12.31 11.03
N ASP A 129 8.30 12.27 11.14
CA ASP A 129 7.61 11.91 12.39
C ASP A 129 7.88 10.45 12.83
N VAL A 130 8.15 9.55 11.88
CA VAL A 130 8.47 8.14 12.17
C VAL A 130 9.97 7.83 12.12
N GLY A 131 10.81 8.84 11.88
CA GLY A 131 12.27 8.71 11.80
C GLY A 131 12.76 7.91 10.59
N ARG A 132 12.02 7.92 9.48
CA ARG A 132 12.39 7.22 8.25
C ARG A 132 12.89 8.19 7.18
N PRO A 133 13.98 7.88 6.46
CA PRO A 133 14.41 8.69 5.32
C PRO A 133 13.40 8.60 4.16
N PRO A 134 12.88 9.73 3.64
CA PRO A 134 11.86 9.74 2.58
C PRO A 134 12.36 9.20 1.23
N GLU A 135 13.68 9.13 1.02
CA GLU A 135 14.32 8.55 -0.16
C GLU A 135 14.22 7.02 -0.22
N GLU A 136 13.91 6.35 0.88
CA GLU A 136 13.64 4.90 0.90
C GLU A 136 12.29 4.53 0.28
N ILE A 137 11.45 5.52 -0.05
CA ILE A 137 10.11 5.33 -0.58
C ILE A 137 10.10 5.73 -2.05
N GLU A 138 9.89 4.75 -2.92
CA GLU A 138 9.70 5.02 -4.35
C GLU A 138 8.39 5.78 -4.59
N ARG A 139 8.45 6.86 -5.38
CA ARG A 139 7.31 7.74 -5.63
C ARG A 139 6.77 7.48 -7.02
N THR A 140 5.55 6.98 -7.09
CA THR A 140 4.85 6.76 -8.36
C THR A 140 3.60 7.62 -8.45
N VAL A 141 3.25 8.02 -9.67
CA VAL A 141 2.06 8.84 -9.94
C VAL A 141 1.32 8.23 -11.12
N THR A 142 0.03 7.98 -10.91
CA THR A 142 -0.90 7.63 -11.97
C THR A 142 -1.46 8.92 -12.56
N THR A 143 -1.22 9.14 -13.86
CA THR A 143 -1.69 10.32 -14.61
C THR A 143 -2.34 9.91 -15.93
N LEU A 144 -3.16 10.80 -16.50
CA LEU A 144 -3.78 10.61 -17.81
C LEU A 144 -2.89 11.24 -18.88
N ALA A 145 -2.34 10.41 -19.77
CA ALA A 145 -1.63 10.89 -20.95
C ALA A 145 -2.57 10.95 -22.16
N GLY A 146 -2.89 12.17 -22.62
CA GLY A 146 -3.56 12.38 -23.90
C GLY A 146 -2.55 12.36 -25.05
N LEU A 147 -2.58 11.35 -25.91
CA LEU A 147 -1.76 11.32 -27.11
C LEU A 147 -2.49 12.03 -28.25
N ALA A 148 -2.12 13.28 -28.53
CA ALA A 148 -2.60 13.97 -29.71
C ALA A 148 -1.85 13.45 -30.94
N HIS A 149 -2.55 12.75 -31.85
CA HIS A 149 -2.01 12.44 -33.16
C HIS A 149 -2.07 13.70 -34.02
N THR A 150 -0.93 14.29 -34.35
CA THR A 150 -0.87 15.39 -35.33
C THR A 150 -0.94 14.76 -36.72
N PRO A 151 -2.02 14.97 -37.50
CA PRO A 151 -2.05 14.50 -38.89
C PRO A 151 -0.99 15.28 -39.67
N GLY A 152 -0.17 14.55 -40.44
CA GLY A 152 0.83 15.12 -41.35
C GLY A 152 0.23 15.63 -42.66
#